data_AF-A0AAV2KKL1-F1
#
_entry.id   AF-A0AAV2KKL1-F1
#
_cell.length_a   1.000
_cell.length_b   1.000
_cell.length_c   1.000
_cell.angle_alpha   90.00
_cell.angle_beta   90.00
_cell.angle_gamma   90.00
#
_symmetry.space_group_name_H-M   'P 1'
#
loop_
_entity.id
_entity.type
_entity.pdbx_description
1 polymer ?
#
loop_
_entity_poly.entity_id
_entity_poly.type
_entity_poly.pdbx_seq_one_letter_code
_entity_poly.pdbx_strand_id
1 'polypeptide(L)'
;MSGCCVKKSIPECLEELKNIFSEHAGREGDPQKLNKNELKTLLEAHMFGKCKEATEEEAKKMFDGWFNTMDENQDGEVDFYEYMVFLAAFSCFCFGIDCETKKGQRQEKDVPLTHSRLWH
;
A
#
# COMPACT_ATOMS: atom_id res chain seq x y z
N MET A 1 -6.11 -7.90 34.32
CA MET A 1 -5.73 -6.57 33.81
C MET A 1 -6.50 -6.37 32.53
N SER A 2 -7.57 -5.56 32.58
CA SER A 2 -8.41 -5.29 31.41
C SER A 2 -7.58 -4.56 30.36
N GLY A 3 -7.28 -5.23 29.25
CA GLY A 3 -6.68 -4.57 28.08
C GLY A 3 -7.67 -3.53 27.58
N CYS A 4 -7.40 -2.26 27.86
CA CYS A 4 -8.14 -1.17 27.25
C CYS A 4 -7.90 -1.28 25.74
N CYS A 5 -8.96 -1.44 24.96
CA CYS A 5 -8.89 -1.33 23.50
C CYS A 5 -8.47 0.11 23.19
N VAL A 6 -7.17 0.37 23.04
CA VAL A 6 -6.66 1.67 22.62
C VAL A 6 -7.14 1.85 21.19
N LYS A 7 -8.22 2.62 21.02
CA LYS A 7 -8.68 3.04 19.70
C LYS A 7 -7.68 4.07 19.20
N LYS A 8 -6.87 3.68 18.21
CA LYS A 8 -6.03 4.63 17.49
C LYS A 8 -6.92 5.49 16.58
N SER A 9 -6.59 6.77 16.52
CA SER A 9 -7.16 7.70 15.54
C SER A 9 -6.63 7.36 14.14
N ILE A 10 -7.35 7.80 13.11
CA ILE A 10 -6.93 7.56 11.71
C ILE A 10 -5.51 8.09 11.44
N PRO A 11 -5.12 9.31 11.88
CA PRO A 11 -3.76 9.80 11.69
C PRO A 11 -2.70 8.91 12.33
N GLU A 12 -2.95 8.38 13.54
CA GLU A 12 -2.03 7.46 14.22
C GLU A 12 -1.89 6.13 13.47
N CYS A 13 -2.98 5.60 12.90
CA CYS A 13 -2.90 4.40 12.06
C CYS A 13 -2.07 4.64 10.79
N LEU A 14 -2.24 5.80 10.14
CA LEU A 14 -1.48 6.16 8.93
C LEU A 14 0.00 6.36 9.25
N GLU A 15 0.31 6.97 10.39
CA GLU A 15 1.68 7.11 10.88
C GLU A 15 2.32 5.74 11.13
N GLU A 16 1.59 4.81 11.74
CA GLU A 16 2.07 3.45 11.97
C GLU A 16 2.33 2.69 10.66
N LEU A 17 1.45 2.81 9.65
CA LEU A 17 1.69 2.26 8.32
C LEU A 17 2.94 2.83 7.66
N LYS A 18 3.15 4.14 7.78
CA LYS A 18 4.36 4.81 7.28
C LYS A 18 5.61 4.34 8.01
N ASN A 19 5.53 4.13 9.33
CA ASN A 19 6.66 3.66 10.12
C ASN A 19 7.03 2.23 9.72
N ILE A 20 6.05 1.33 9.59
CA ILE A 20 6.25 -0.04 9.10
C ILE A 20 6.93 0.00 7.72
N PHE A 21 6.42 0.81 6.79
CA PHE A 21 7.05 0.96 5.47
C PHE A 21 8.51 1.41 5.58
N SER A 22 8.77 2.46 6.38
CA SER A 22 10.12 3.04 6.53
C SER A 22 11.10 2.13 7.29
N GLU A 23 10.61 1.22 8.15
CA GLU A 23 11.43 0.23 8.85
C GLU A 23 11.94 -0.89 7.94
N HIS A 24 11.23 -1.12 6.83
CA HIS A 24 11.56 -2.13 5.83
C HIS A 24 12.25 -1.55 4.60
N ALA A 25 11.94 -0.30 4.23
CA ALA A 25 12.56 0.42 3.11
C ALA A 25 14.00 0.84 3.43
N GLY A 26 14.83 0.94 2.39
CA GLY A 26 16.19 1.46 2.51
C GLY A 26 17.21 0.56 3.18
N ARG A 27 16.91 -0.73 3.37
CA ARG A 27 17.93 -1.71 3.79
C ARG A 27 18.87 -1.99 2.63
N GLU A 28 18.35 -2.02 1.41
CA GLU A 28 19.08 -2.22 0.17
C GLU A 28 18.48 -1.36 -0.96
N GLY A 29 19.17 -0.30 -1.37
CA GLY A 29 18.74 0.56 -2.49
C GLY A 29 18.19 1.91 -2.04
N ASP A 30 17.06 2.33 -2.62
CA ASP A 30 16.42 3.63 -2.35
C ASP A 30 15.75 3.65 -0.96
N PRO A 31 16.09 4.61 -0.07
CA PRO A 31 15.49 4.73 1.26
C PRO A 31 13.99 5.04 1.26
N GLN A 32 13.40 5.41 0.13
CA GLN A 32 11.99 5.76 0.02
C GLN A 32 11.14 4.66 -0.63
N LYS A 33 11.77 3.54 -1.01
CA LYS A 33 11.11 2.45 -1.72
C LYS A 33 11.46 1.10 -1.13
N LEU A 34 10.62 0.13 -1.41
CA LEU A 34 10.82 -1.27 -1.07
C LEU A 34 11.24 -2.04 -2.30
N ASN A 35 12.40 -2.67 -2.25
CA ASN A 35 12.71 -3.69 -3.24
C ASN A 35 11.93 -4.99 -2.97
N LYS A 36 12.02 -5.93 -3.90
CA LYS A 36 11.29 -7.21 -3.83
C LYS A 36 11.55 -8.02 -2.54
N ASN A 37 12.77 -8.00 -2.02
CA ASN A 37 13.12 -8.74 -0.80
C ASN A 37 12.60 -8.05 0.47
N GLU A 38 12.68 -6.72 0.49
CA GLU A 38 12.17 -5.89 1.59
C GLU A 38 10.65 -6.01 1.69
N LEU A 39 9.95 -5.94 0.55
CA LEU A 39 8.50 -6.10 0.48
C LEU A 39 8.07 -7.50 0.96
N LYS A 40 8.77 -8.55 0.52
CA LYS A 40 8.50 -9.92 1.01
C LYS A 40 8.59 -9.99 2.54
N THR A 41 9.63 -9.39 3.11
CA THR A 41 9.83 -9.39 4.57
C THR A 41 8.72 -8.61 5.29
N LEU A 42 8.28 -7.47 4.74
CA LEU A 42 7.17 -6.67 5.28
C LEU A 42 5.86 -7.48 5.28
N LEU A 43 5.52 -8.13 4.17
CA LEU A 43 4.31 -8.91 4.02
C LEU A 43 4.28 -10.15 4.94
N GLU A 44 5.41 -10.83 5.09
CA GLU A 44 5.57 -11.95 6.03
C GLU A 44 5.42 -11.50 7.50
N ALA A 45 5.86 -10.29 7.84
CA ALA A 45 5.83 -9.77 9.20
C ALA A 45 4.45 -9.22 9.60
N HIS A 46 3.79 -8.47 8.71
CA HIS A 46 2.61 -7.67 9.06
C HIS A 46 1.28 -8.17 8.49
N MET A 47 1.28 -8.95 7.39
CA MET A 47 0.03 -9.30 6.69
C MET A 47 -0.32 -10.79 6.80
N PHE A 48 0.53 -11.66 6.28
CA PHE A 48 0.17 -13.08 6.10
C PHE A 48 0.78 -13.99 7.18
N GLY A 49 1.69 -13.44 7.99
CA GLY A 49 2.58 -14.26 8.81
C GLY A 49 3.48 -15.14 7.93
N LYS A 50 4.34 -15.93 8.55
CA LYS A 50 5.01 -17.01 7.81
C LYS A 50 3.95 -18.07 7.48
N CYS A 51 3.50 -18.11 6.22
CA CYS A 51 2.64 -19.18 5.73
C CYS A 51 3.38 -20.52 5.83
N LYS A 52 3.17 -21.25 6.93
CA LYS A 52 3.79 -22.56 7.19
C LYS A 52 3.15 -23.69 6.36
N GLU A 53 2.02 -23.42 5.72
CA GLU A 53 1.21 -24.43 5.01
C GLU A 53 1.38 -24.39 3.49
N ALA A 54 2.01 -23.35 2.93
CA ALA A 54 2.28 -23.24 1.49
C ALA A 54 3.65 -23.83 1.15
N THR A 55 3.77 -24.48 -0.01
CA THR A 55 5.09 -24.84 -0.54
C THR A 55 5.88 -23.57 -0.87
N GLU A 56 7.21 -23.66 -0.87
CA GLU A 56 8.08 -22.50 -1.17
C GLU A 56 7.79 -21.90 -2.56
N GLU A 57 7.42 -22.74 -3.52
CA GLU A 57 7.04 -22.34 -4.87
C GLU A 57 5.70 -21.60 -4.91
N GLU A 58 4.69 -22.08 -4.18
CA GLU A 58 3.39 -21.41 -4.08
C GLU A 58 3.50 -20.07 -3.37
N ALA A 59 4.24 -20.02 -2.25
CA ALA A 59 4.51 -18.79 -1.53
C ALA A 59 5.21 -17.77 -2.44
N LYS A 60 6.25 -18.20 -3.17
CA LYS A 60 6.96 -17.34 -4.13
C LYS A 60 6.02 -16.79 -5.21
N LYS A 61 5.17 -17.64 -5.78
CA LYS A 61 4.22 -17.22 -6.82
C LYS A 61 3.19 -16.22 -6.30
N MET A 62 2.72 -16.39 -5.07
CA MET A 62 1.84 -15.43 -4.40
C MET A 62 2.53 -14.09 -4.16
N PHE A 63 3.76 -14.11 -3.63
CA PHE A 63 4.57 -12.89 -3.44
C PHE A 63 4.85 -12.17 -4.75
N ASP A 64 5.21 -12.90 -5.80
CA ASP A 64 5.43 -12.33 -7.13
C ASP A 64 4.16 -11.68 -7.68
N GLY A 65 2.98 -12.28 -7.44
CA GLY A 65 1.70 -11.70 -7.82
C GLY A 65 1.38 -10.42 -7.06
N TRP A 66 1.63 -10.37 -5.75
CA TRP A 66 1.44 -9.17 -4.94
C TRP A 66 2.43 -8.06 -5.30
N PHE A 67 3.70 -8.41 -5.50
CA PHE A 67 4.73 -7.48 -5.95
C PHE A 67 4.32 -6.81 -7.27
N ASN A 68 3.93 -7.60 -8.27
CA ASN A 68 3.47 -7.08 -9.55
C ASN A 68 2.16 -6.26 -9.47
N THR A 69 1.36 -6.46 -8.41
CA THR A 69 0.15 -5.65 -8.20
C THR A 69 0.48 -4.31 -7.55
N MET A 70 1.55 -4.25 -6.76
CA MET A 70 2.03 -3.02 -6.13
C MET A 70 2.93 -2.20 -7.06
N ASP A 71 3.85 -2.82 -7.79
CA ASP A 71 4.75 -2.20 -8.77
C ASP A 71 3.99 -1.83 -10.06
N GLU A 72 3.10 -0.84 -9.96
CA GLU A 72 2.27 -0.37 -11.07
C GLU A 72 3.11 0.32 -12.14
N ASN A 73 4.17 1.02 -11.73
CA ASN A 73 5.07 1.74 -12.61
C ASN A 73 6.12 0.82 -13.30
N GLN A 74 6.27 -0.43 -12.84
CA GLN A 74 7.18 -1.45 -13.34
C GLN A 74 8.67 -1.04 -13.25
N ASP A 75 9.03 -0.27 -12.22
CA ASP A 75 10.40 0.14 -11.96
C ASP A 75 11.18 -0.91 -11.13
N GLY A 76 10.51 -1.96 -10.67
CA GLY A 76 11.11 -3.03 -9.89
C GLY A 76 11.30 -2.70 -8.41
N GLU A 77 10.70 -1.59 -7.97
CA GLU A 77 10.62 -1.15 -6.59
C GLU A 77 9.15 -0.80 -6.26
N VAL A 78 8.82 -0.63 -4.98
CA VAL A 78 7.48 -0.23 -4.55
C VAL A 78 7.61 1.02 -3.69
N ASP A 79 7.01 2.12 -4.13
CA ASP A 79 6.98 3.35 -3.36
C ASP A 79 5.83 3.38 -2.32
N PHE A 80 5.83 4.39 -1.46
CA PHE A 80 4.81 4.51 -0.42
C PHE A 80 3.40 4.74 -0.98
N TYR A 81 3.28 5.38 -2.15
CA TYR A 81 1.98 5.62 -2.79
C TYR A 81 1.40 4.29 -3.30
N GLU A 82 2.20 3.50 -4.01
CA GLU A 82 1.86 2.17 -4.51
C GLU A 82 1.45 1.23 -3.36
N TYR A 83 2.22 1.24 -2.27
CA TYR A 83 1.88 0.51 -1.05
C TYR A 83 0.51 0.91 -0.47
N MET A 84 0.21 2.21 -0.38
CA MET A 84 -1.07 2.70 0.15
C MET A 84 -2.26 2.38 -0.77
N VAL A 85 -2.07 2.42 -2.09
CA VAL A 85 -3.09 2.01 -3.07
C VAL A 85 -3.42 0.53 -2.90
N PHE A 86 -2.40 -0.32 -2.75
CA PHE A 86 -2.59 -1.73 -2.46
C PHE A 86 -3.34 -1.96 -1.14
N LEU A 87 -2.95 -1.30 -0.05
CA LEU A 87 -3.64 -1.42 1.24
C LEU A 87 -5.11 -0.98 1.16
N ALA A 88 -5.41 0.08 0.41
CA ALA A 88 -6.78 0.51 0.17
C ALA A 88 -7.58 -0.59 -0.56
N ALA A 89 -7.05 -1.15 -1.65
CA ALA A 89 -7.69 -2.24 -2.39
C ALA A 89 -7.86 -3.51 -1.54
N PHE A 90 -6.82 -3.88 -0.78
CA PHE A 90 -6.84 -5.02 0.14
C PHE A 90 -7.88 -4.82 1.25
N SER A 91 -8.02 -3.59 1.76
CA SER A 91 -9.05 -3.27 2.75
C SER A 91 -10.46 -3.41 2.17
N CYS A 92 -10.71 -2.95 0.92
CA CYS A 92 -11.98 -3.21 0.23
C CYS A 92 -12.27 -4.71 0.20
N PHE A 93 -11.28 -5.51 -0.23
CA PHE A 93 -11.38 -6.95 -0.36
C PHE A 93 -11.70 -7.62 0.99
N CYS A 94 -10.99 -7.26 2.07
CA CYS A 94 -11.21 -7.81 3.41
C CYS A 94 -12.57 -7.44 4.00
N PHE A 95 -13.06 -6.23 3.73
CA PHE A 95 -14.35 -5.77 4.22
C PHE A 95 -15.53 -6.20 3.32
N GLY A 96 -15.26 -6.95 2.24
CA GLY A 96 -16.27 -7.36 1.28
C GLY A 96 -16.95 -6.17 0.58
N ILE A 97 -16.23 -5.06 0.47
CA ILE A 97 -16.68 -3.88 -0.28
C ILE A 97 -16.29 -4.13 -1.73
N ASP A 98 -17.29 -4.39 -2.58
CA ASP A 98 -17.09 -4.40 -4.03
C ASP A 98 -16.71 -2.98 -4.48
N CYS A 99 -15.40 -2.74 -4.55
CA CYS A 99 -14.87 -1.53 -5.14
C CYS A 99 -15.12 -1.63 -6.65
N GLU A 100 -16.31 -1.19 -7.10
CA GLU A 100 -16.61 -0.94 -8.51
C GLU A 100 -15.60 0.10 -9.02
N THR A 101 -14.42 -0.36 -9.43
CA THR A 101 -13.48 0.44 -10.21
C THR A 101 -14.13 0.71 -11.55
N LYS A 102 -14.96 1.76 -11.61
CA LYS A 102 -15.23 2.43 -12.87
C LYS A 102 -13.88 2.98 -13.34
N LYS A 103 -13.25 2.27 -14.29
CA LYS A 103 -12.27 2.86 -15.20
C LYS A 103 -13.00 3.91 -16.05
N GLY A 104 -13.39 5.00 -15.41
CA GLY A 104 -14.00 6.18 -16.01
C GLY A 104 -12.92 7.22 -16.19
N GLN A 105 -12.44 7.33 -17.42
CA GLN A 105 -11.55 8.35 -17.97
C GLN A 105 -11.35 9.58 -17.07
N ARG A 106 -10.08 9.85 -16.69
CA ARG A 106 -9.62 11.21 -16.42
C ARG A 106 -9.85 12.02 -17.70
N GLN A 107 -11.00 12.66 -17.84
CA GLN A 107 -11.16 13.77 -18.76
C GLN A 107 -10.49 14.96 -18.12
N GLU A 108 -9.25 15.20 -18.54
CA GLU A 108 -8.67 16.53 -18.62
C GLU A 108 -9.70 17.41 -19.35
N LYS A 109 -10.47 18.18 -18.59
CA LYS A 109 -11.25 19.29 -19.11
C LYS A 109 -10.60 20.52 -18.54
N ASP A 110 -9.80 21.14 -19.39
CA ASP A 110 -9.55 22.57 -19.45
C ASP A 110 -9.83 23.32 -18.14
N VAL A 111 -8.78 23.56 -17.35
CA VAL A 111 -8.80 24.69 -16.41
C VAL A 111 -8.83 25.95 -17.26
N PRO A 112 -9.92 26.73 -17.31
CA PRO A 112 -9.84 28.05 -17.88
C PRO A 112 -9.06 28.88 -16.86
N LEU A 113 -7.87 29.33 -17.25
CA LEU A 113 -7.20 30.43 -16.58
C LEU A 113 -8.11 31.67 -16.67
N THR A 114 -9.03 31.80 -15.71
CA THR A 114 -9.68 33.06 -15.42
C THR A 114 -9.30 33.46 -14.01
N HIS A 115 -8.34 34.35 -14.01
CA HIS A 115 -7.95 35.27 -12.96
C HIS A 115 -9.13 35.72 -12.07
N SER A 116 -8.80 35.82 -10.79
CA SER A 116 -9.30 36.81 -9.84
C SER A 116 -10.65 36.59 -9.14
N ARG A 117 -10.51 36.60 -7.80
CA ARG A 117 -11.49 36.84 -6.72
C ARG A 117 -12.23 35.60 -6.24
N LEU A 118 -11.94 35.24 -4.99
CA LEU A 118 -12.89 35.33 -3.88
C LEU A 118 -12.16 34.92 -2.58
N TRP A 119 -11.37 35.85 -2.04
CA TRP A 119 -11.19 36.00 -0.60
C TRP A 119 -11.92 37.29 -0.23
N HIS A 120 -13.09 37.14 0.39
CA HIS A 120 -13.71 38.09 1.32
C HIS A 120 -14.77 37.35 2.11
#